data_AF-A0A5C9CF02-F1
#
_entry.id   AF-A0A5C9CF02-F1
#
_cell.length_a   1.000
_cell.length_b   1.000
_cell.length_c   1.000
_cell.angle_alpha   90.00
_cell.angle_beta   90.00
_cell.angle_gamma   90.00
#
_symmetry.space_group_name_H-M   'P 1'
#
loop_
_entity.id
_entity.type
_entity.pdbx_description
1 polymer ?
#
loop_
_entity_poly.entity_id
_entity_poly.type
_entity_poly.pdbx_seq_one_letter_code
_entity_poly.pdbx_strand_id
1 'polypeptide(L)'
;MEQGFYYQVHGFTLYSEIECPALLPASAGTPDLSVRFGSLAHLPPHATHPYRSHCISRMHMLLNIEDVGRFSVKDGREIIVDPAPDAEPKMIRLFLL
;
A
#
# COMPACT_ATOMS: atom_id res chain seq x y z
N MET A 1 -5.94 8.29 17.96
CA MET A 1 -5.17 7.03 17.97
C MET A 1 -5.53 6.32 16.68
N GLU A 2 -4.62 6.28 15.71
CA GLU A 2 -4.85 5.52 14.47
C GLU A 2 -4.87 4.03 14.84
N GLN A 3 -6.07 3.44 14.85
CA GLN A 3 -6.24 2.00 15.06
C GLN A 3 -5.77 1.28 13.80
N GLY A 4 -4.94 0.26 13.96
CA GLY A 4 -4.46 -0.59 12.87
C GLY A 4 -4.10 -1.97 13.39
N PHE A 5 -3.72 -2.84 12.47
CA PHE A 5 -3.46 -4.25 12.72
C PHE A 5 -1.97 -4.55 12.55
N TYR A 6 -1.48 -5.55 13.29
CA TYR A 6 -0.10 -6.01 13.19
C TYR A 6 -0.05 -7.43 12.64
N TYR A 7 0.86 -7.66 11.70
CA TYR A 7 1.04 -8.95 11.03
C TYR A 7 2.52 -9.34 10.93
N GLN A 8 2.80 -10.63 10.83
CA GLN A 8 4.10 -11.16 10.42
C GLN A 8 4.08 -11.50 8.94
N VAL A 9 5.05 -10.97 8.20
CA VAL A 9 5.21 -11.20 6.76
C VAL A 9 6.68 -11.42 6.43
N HIS A 10 7.05 -12.61 5.97
CA HIS A 10 8.42 -12.95 5.56
C HIS A 10 9.53 -12.61 6.59
N GLY A 11 9.22 -12.68 7.88
CA GLY A 11 10.17 -12.34 8.97
C GLY A 11 10.18 -10.85 9.36
N PHE A 12 9.32 -10.04 8.77
CA PHE A 12 9.11 -8.62 9.09
C PHE A 12 7.81 -8.42 9.86
N THR A 13 7.81 -7.42 10.74
CA THR A 13 6.61 -6.93 11.40
C THR A 13 5.95 -5.85 10.55
N LEU A 14 4.72 -6.11 10.12
CA LEU A 14 3.90 -5.20 9.34
C LEU A 14 2.88 -4.50 10.25
N TYR A 15 2.80 -3.17 10.16
CA TYR A 15 1.62 -2.42 10.61
C TYR A 15 0.74 -2.09 9.41
N SER A 16 -0.58 -2.25 9.52
CA SER A 16 -1.52 -1.91 8.45
C SER A 16 -2.80 -1.28 8.98
N GLU A 17 -3.20 -0.15 8.41
CA GLU A 17 -4.56 0.42 8.60
C GLU A 17 -5.64 -0.39 7.86
N ILE A 18 -5.23 -1.24 6.92
CA ILE A 18 -6.10 -2.15 6.19
C ILE A 18 -6.04 -3.54 6.84
N GLU A 19 -7.18 -4.06 7.28
CA GLU A 19 -7.25 -5.42 7.79
C GLU A 19 -6.84 -6.43 6.71
N CYS A 20 -5.91 -7.33 7.02
CA CYS A 20 -5.40 -8.36 6.10
C CYS A 20 -5.59 -9.76 6.72
N PRO A 21 -6.80 -10.35 6.65
CA PRO A 21 -7.09 -11.62 7.32
C PRO A 21 -6.29 -12.83 6.81
N ALA A 22 -5.71 -12.73 5.61
CA ALA A 22 -4.86 -13.77 5.03
C ALA A 22 -3.44 -13.81 5.64
N LEU A 23 -3.05 -12.79 6.40
CA LEU A 23 -1.73 -12.69 7.02
C LEU A 23 -1.74 -13.21 8.46
N LEU A 24 -0.58 -13.67 8.93
CA LEU A 24 -0.41 -14.14 10.31
C LEU A 24 -0.46 -12.94 11.27
N PRO A 25 -1.35 -12.91 12.26
CA PRO A 25 -1.38 -11.83 13.26
C PRO A 25 -0.08 -11.74 14.06
N ALA A 26 0.27 -10.53 14.47
CA ALA A 26 1.42 -10.25 15.33
C ALA A 26 1.01 -9.40 16.53
N SER A 27 1.82 -9.46 17.59
CA SER A 27 1.71 -8.51 18.69
C SER A 27 2.04 -7.09 18.21
N ALA A 28 1.39 -6.09 18.79
CA ALA A 28 1.72 -4.69 18.53
C ALA A 28 3.17 -4.38 18.95
N GLY A 29 3.86 -3.57 18.14
CA GLY A 29 5.26 -3.21 18.36
C GLY A 29 5.78 -2.20 17.35
N THR A 30 7.09 -2.07 17.23
CA THR A 30 7.72 -1.24 16.18
C THR A 30 7.64 -1.99 14.84
N PRO A 31 6.96 -1.44 13.82
CA PRO A 31 6.88 -2.09 12.53
C PRO A 31 8.16 -1.90 11.70
N ASP A 32 8.53 -2.91 10.93
CA ASP A 32 9.55 -2.83 9.88
C ASP A 32 8.98 -2.20 8.59
N LEU A 33 7.69 -2.45 8.35
CA LEU A 33 6.91 -1.98 7.20
C LEU A 33 5.55 -1.45 7.66
N SER A 34 5.08 -0.36 7.06
CA SER A 34 3.75 0.19 7.35
C SER A 34 2.89 0.37 6.09
N VAL A 35 1.61 0.09 6.21
CA VAL A 35 0.57 0.35 5.20
C VAL A 35 -0.42 1.34 5.78
N ARG A 36 -0.62 2.46 5.08
CA ARG A 36 -1.50 3.54 5.52
C ARG A 36 -2.34 4.06 4.38
N PHE A 37 -3.52 4.59 4.72
CA PHE A 37 -4.26 5.40 3.78
C PHE A 37 -3.63 6.79 3.64
N GLY A 38 -3.62 7.34 2.43
CA GLY A 38 -3.12 8.69 2.21
C GLY A 38 -3.31 9.15 0.77
N SER A 39 -3.41 10.47 0.58
CA SER A 39 -3.58 11.02 -0.77
C SER A 39 -2.27 11.05 -1.54
N LEU A 40 -2.31 10.54 -2.77
CA LEU A 40 -1.21 10.58 -3.73
C LEU A 40 -1.48 11.59 -4.85
N ALA A 41 -2.42 12.53 -4.68
CA ALA A 41 -2.81 13.51 -5.70
C ALA A 41 -1.64 14.35 -6.23
N HIS A 42 -0.62 14.58 -5.40
CA HIS A 42 0.59 15.31 -5.75
C HIS A 42 1.59 14.49 -6.60
N LEU A 43 1.45 13.16 -6.64
CA LEU A 43 2.26 12.30 -7.48
C LEU A 43 1.59 12.17 -8.85
N PRO A 44 2.15 12.79 -9.91
CA PRO A 44 1.56 12.69 -11.23
C PRO A 44 1.61 11.22 -11.70
N PRO A 45 0.54 10.69 -12.32
CA PRO A 45 0.66 9.45 -13.07
C PRO A 45 1.72 9.70 -14.15
N HIS A 46 2.84 8.98 -14.11
CA HIS A 46 4.00 9.28 -14.97
C HIS A 46 3.58 9.19 -16.46
N ALA A 47 3.47 10.35 -17.11
CA ALA A 47 3.00 10.50 -18.49
C ALA A 47 3.97 9.96 -19.55
N THR A 48 5.17 9.55 -19.15
CA THR A 48 6.28 9.20 -20.05
C THR A 48 6.47 7.70 -20.28
N HIS A 49 5.68 6.83 -19.64
CA HIS A 49 5.77 5.38 -19.85
C HIS A 49 4.54 4.86 -20.61
N PRO A 50 4.71 4.02 -21.65
CA PRO A 50 3.58 3.54 -22.47
C PRO A 50 2.55 2.73 -21.67
N TYR A 51 2.96 2.19 -20.52
CA TYR A 51 2.09 1.53 -19.55
C TYR A 51 1.81 2.49 -18.40
N ARG A 52 0.69 3.23 -18.49
CA ARG A 52 0.24 4.26 -17.51
C ARG A 52 -0.07 3.71 -16.09
N SER A 53 0.22 2.43 -15.84
CA SER A 53 -0.18 1.69 -14.64
C SER A 53 0.92 1.57 -13.58
N HIS A 54 2.19 1.82 -13.88
CA HIS A 54 3.25 1.76 -12.85
C HIS A 54 4.48 2.61 -13.18
N CYS A 55 5.18 3.04 -12.12
CA CYS A 55 6.49 3.69 -12.17
C CYS A 55 7.40 3.03 -11.13
N ILE A 56 8.60 2.64 -11.54
CA ILE A 56 9.60 2.06 -10.65
C ILE A 56 10.87 2.90 -10.79
N SER A 57 11.33 3.45 -9.66
CA SER A 57 12.67 3.99 -9.48
C SER A 57 13.41 3.13 -8.46
N ARG A 58 14.68 3.45 -8.15
CA ARG A 58 15.50 2.62 -7.26
C ARG A 58 14.79 2.27 -5.95
N MET A 59 14.25 3.26 -5.24
CA MET A 59 13.66 3.07 -3.91
C MET A 59 12.16 3.40 -3.85
N HIS A 60 11.57 3.87 -4.94
CA HIS A 60 10.14 4.20 -4.99
C HIS A 60 9.44 3.42 -6.09
N MET A 61 8.26 2.91 -5.78
CA MET A 61 7.32 2.35 -6.75
C MET A 61 5.98 3.07 -6.61
N LEU A 62 5.37 3.42 -7.74
CA LEU A 62 3.98 3.85 -7.81
C LEU A 62 3.23 2.86 -8.71
N LEU A 63 2.17 2.28 -8.19
CA LEU A 63 1.24 1.41 -8.93
C LEU A 63 -0.10 2.12 -9.01
N ASN A 64 -0.69 2.17 -10.21
CA ASN A 64 -1.99 2.76 -10.48
C ASN A 64 -2.87 1.67 -11.10
N ILE A 65 -3.91 1.29 -10.38
CA ILE A 65 -4.90 0.31 -10.81
C ILE A 65 -6.22 1.05 -11.03
N GLU A 66 -6.71 1.02 -12.28
CA GLU A 66 -7.99 1.59 -12.65
C GLU A 66 -9.11 1.03 -11.76
N ASP A 67 -10.03 1.90 -11.34
CA ASP A 67 -11.16 1.62 -10.44
C ASP A 67 -10.83 1.10 -9.03
N VAL A 68 -9.55 0.89 -8.70
CA VAL A 68 -9.12 0.43 -7.37
C VAL A 68 -8.37 1.52 -6.61
N GLY A 69 -7.41 2.18 -7.24
CA GLY A 69 -6.63 3.24 -6.60
C GLY A 69 -5.13 3.16 -6.88
N ARG A 70 -4.38 3.94 -6.11
CA ARG A 70 -2.93 4.08 -6.24
C ARG A 70 -2.21 3.57 -5.01
N PHE A 71 -1.06 2.94 -5.24
CA PHE A 71 -0.21 2.38 -4.21
C PHE A 71 1.19 2.93 -4.41
N SER A 72 1.73 3.62 -3.41
CA SER A 72 3.09 4.13 -3.42
C SER A 72 3.92 3.37 -2.39
N VAL A 73 4.96 2.68 -2.84
CA VAL A 73 5.95 2.04 -1.98
C VAL A 73 7.21 2.91 -1.93
N LYS A 74 7.70 3.17 -0.72
CA LYS A 74 8.90 3.98 -0.48
C LYS A 74 9.88 3.25 0.44
N ASP A 75 11.13 3.20 0.01
CA ASP A 75 12.28 2.63 0.73
C ASP A 75 12.07 1.18 1.23
N GLY A 76 11.08 0.47 0.66
CA GLY A 76 10.66 -0.85 1.11
C GLY A 76 10.07 -0.90 2.54
N ARG A 77 9.69 0.24 3.11
CA ARG A 77 9.24 0.38 4.52
C ARG A 77 7.91 1.08 4.68
N GLU A 78 7.44 1.77 3.65
CA GLU A 78 6.17 2.50 3.68
C GLU A 78 5.37 2.19 2.42
N ILE A 79 4.09 1.91 2.61
CA ILE A 79 3.09 1.78 1.55
C ILE A 79 1.96 2.77 1.85
N ILE A 80 1.75 3.72 0.94
CA ILE A 80 0.60 4.61 0.96
C ILE A 80 -0.42 4.13 -0.05
N VAL A 81 -1.65 3.93 0.40
CA VAL A 81 -2.80 3.53 -0.40
C VAL A 81 -3.74 4.72 -0.54
N ASP A 82 -4.00 5.11 -1.79
CA ASP A 82 -4.96 6.15 -2.17
C ASP A 82 -6.09 5.48 -2.97
N PRO A 83 -7.16 5.01 -2.29
CA PRO A 83 -8.25 4.28 -2.93
C PRO A 83 -8.97 5.14 -3.97
N ALA A 84 -9.47 4.52 -5.04
CA ALA A 84 -10.47 5.16 -5.87
C ALA A 84 -11.78 5.36 -5.07
N PRO A 85 -12.61 6.38 -5.39
CA PRO A 85 -13.80 6.73 -4.60
C PRO A 85 -14.77 5.56 -4.35
N ASP A 86 -14.93 4.67 -5.33
CA ASP A 86 -15.87 3.55 -5.30
C ASP A 86 -15.16 2.18 -5.20
N ALA A 87 -13.88 2.16 -4.83
CA ALA A 87 -13.08 0.95 -4.78
C ALA A 87 -13.61 -0.03 -3.73
N GLU A 88 -13.85 -1.29 -4.13
CA GLU A 88 -14.22 -2.33 -3.18
C GLU A 88 -13.04 -2.66 -2.25
N PRO A 89 -13.23 -2.71 -0.92
CA PRO A 89 -12.15 -3.01 0.04
C PRO A 89 -11.42 -4.33 -0.24
N LYS A 90 -12.12 -5.32 -0.82
CA LYS A 90 -11.53 -6.61 -1.21
C LYS A 90 -10.52 -6.45 -2.35
N MET A 91 -10.76 -5.53 -3.28
CA MET A 91 -9.86 -5.26 -4.41
C MET A 91 -8.62 -4.53 -3.92
N ILE A 92 -8.78 -3.56 -3.01
CA ILE A 92 -7.64 -2.87 -2.39
C ILE A 92 -6.73 -3.88 -1.69
N ARG A 93 -7.29 -4.82 -0.91
CA ARG A 93 -6.52 -5.89 -0.28
C ARG A 93 -5.86 -6.84 -1.28
N LEU A 94 -6.54 -7.17 -2.37
CA LEU A 94 -6.00 -8.05 -3.40
C LEU A 94 -4.75 -7.47 -4.06
N PHE A 95 -4.71 -6.15 -4.29
CA PHE A 95 -3.54 -5.49 -4.89
C PHE A 95 -2.46 -5.09 -3.88
N LEU A 96 -2.76 -5.16 -2.57
CA LEU A 96 -1.81 -4.91 -1.50
C LEU A 96 -0.94 -6.13 -1.17
N LEU A 97 -1.50 -7.34 -1.26
CA LEU A 97 -0.89 -8.62 -0.85
C LEU A 97 -0.28 -9.37 -2.04
#